data_AF-A0AAU3X7T3-F1
#
_entry.id   AF-A0AAU3X7T3-F1
#
_cell.length_a   1.000
_cell.length_b   1.000
_cell.length_c   1.000
_cell.angle_alpha   90.00
_cell.angle_beta   90.00
_cell.angle_gamma   90.00
#
_symmetry.space_group_name_H-M   'P 1'
#
loop_
_entity.id
_entity.type
_entity.pdbx_description
1 polymer ?
#
loop_
_entity_poly.entity_id
_entity_poly.type
_entity_poly.pdbx_seq_one_letter_code
_entity_poly.pdbx_strand_id
1 'polypeptide(L)' 'MTAIPVRPAVRHELLVHLTGTLFDAERTYSEREVNEALRTVHDDTAALRRYCVTDGLLVRENDGSDYRVPQYA' A
#
# COMPACT_ATOMS: atom_id res chain seq x y z
N MET A 1 -0.07 18.43 -6.73
CA MET A 1 0.41 17.05 -6.56
C MET A 1 1.62 17.07 -5.65
N THR A 2 1.50 16.48 -4.47
CA THR A 2 2.60 16.33 -3.51
C THR A 2 3.44 15.13 -3.94
N ALA A 3 4.72 15.31 -4.23
CA ALA A 3 5.55 14.18 -4.68
C ALA A 3 5.71 13.11 -3.58
N ILE A 4 5.69 11.83 -3.97
CA ILE A 4 6.07 10.72 -3.08
C ILE A 4 7.53 10.92 -2.64
N PRO A 5 7.87 10.78 -1.35
CA PRO A 5 9.24 10.96 -0.88
C PRO A 5 10.25 10.09 -1.62
N VAL A 6 11.34 10.72 -2.08
CA VAL A 6 12.43 10.02 -2.80
C VAL A 6 13.34 9.25 -1.85
N ARG A 7 13.54 9.77 -0.63
CA ARG A 7 14.39 9.14 0.40
C ARG A 7 13.73 7.83 0.88
N PRO A 8 14.38 6.66 0.72
CA PRO A 8 13.77 5.37 1.05
C PRO A 8 13.27 5.27 2.49
N ALA A 9 14.03 5.75 3.48
CA ALA A 9 13.62 5.71 4.88
C ALA A 9 12.34 6.51 5.16
N VAL A 10 12.26 7.73 4.62
CA VAL A 10 11.08 8.60 4.78
C VAL A 10 9.87 8.01 4.06
N ARG A 11 10.09 7.44 2.86
CA ARG A 11 9.03 6.76 2.12
C ARG A 11 8.52 5.55 2.89
N HIS A 12 9.40 4.73 3.44
CA HIS A 12 9.02 3.55 4.22
C HIS A 12 8.16 3.93 5.43
N GLU A 13 8.57 4.93 6.23
CA GLU A 13 7.77 5.38 7.38
C GLU A 13 6.39 5.89 6.97
N LEU A 14 6.31 6.65 5.86
CA LEU A 14 5.04 7.05 5.29
C LEU A 14 4.19 5.82 4.95
N LEU A 15 4.74 4.83 4.25
CA LEU A 15 3.98 3.64 3.83
C LEU A 15 3.54 2.78 5.01
N VAL A 16 4.36 2.64 6.06
CA VAL A 16 3.95 1.99 7.32
C VAL A 16 2.74 2.69 7.93
N HIS A 17 2.78 4.02 8.01
CA HIS A 17 1.67 4.80 8.52
C HIS A 17 0.40 4.65 7.66
N LEU A 18 0.54 4.73 6.34
CA LEU A 18 -0.59 4.59 5.42
C LEU A 18 -1.20 3.19 5.51
N THR A 19 -0.39 2.14 5.51
CA THR A 19 -0.91 0.78 5.53
C THR A 19 -1.63 0.45 6.82
N GLY A 20 -1.10 0.87 7.97
CA GLY A 20 -1.79 0.71 9.27
C GLY A 20 -3.03 1.58 9.45
N THR A 21 -3.21 2.63 8.65
CA THR A 21 -4.39 3.52 8.73
C THR A 21 -5.49 3.12 7.74
N LEU A 22 -5.11 2.61 6.57
CA LEU A 22 -6.03 2.38 5.45
C LEU A 22 -6.50 0.93 5.31
N PHE A 23 -5.74 -0.03 5.85
CA PHE A 23 -6.02 -1.45 5.66
C PHE A 23 -6.15 -2.20 6.98
N ASP A 24 -7.12 -3.10 7.02
CA ASP A 24 -7.37 -4.02 8.11
C ASP A 24 -6.61 -5.33 7.85
N ALA A 25 -6.02 -5.91 8.90
CA ALA A 25 -5.20 -7.11 8.79
C ALA A 25 -6.02 -8.40 8.57
N GLU A 26 -7.32 -8.36 8.85
CA GLU A 26 -8.24 -9.49 8.69
C GLU A 26 -9.02 -9.42 7.37
N ARG A 27 -8.77 -8.40 6.53
CA ARG A 27 -9.48 -8.18 5.27
C ARG A 27 -8.59 -8.34 4.04
N THR A 28 -9.16 -8.99 3.03
CA THR A 28 -8.64 -8.99 1.65
C THR A 28 -9.29 -7.86 0.86
N TYR A 29 -8.49 -7.18 0.06
CA TYR A 29 -8.89 -6.05 -0.77
C TYR A 29 -8.59 -6.35 -2.23
N SER A 30 -9.52 -6.00 -3.12
CA SER A 30 -9.25 -5.98 -4.56
C SER A 30 -8.27 -4.86 -4.91
N GLU A 31 -7.61 -4.95 -6.07
CA GLU A 31 -6.79 -3.84 -6.60
C GLU A 31 -7.55 -2.51 -6.64
N ARG A 32 -8.84 -2.54 -6.98
CA ARG A 32 -9.69 -1.34 -7.04
C ARG A 32 -9.85 -0.70 -5.66
N GLU A 33 -10.14 -1.50 -4.64
CA GLU A 33 -10.29 -0.99 -3.27
C GLU A 33 -8.96 -0.44 -2.73
N VAL A 34 -7.83 -1.08 -3.03
CA VAL A 34 -6.50 -0.57 -2.69
C VAL A 34 -6.25 0.78 -3.36
N ASN A 35 -6.54 0.90 -4.66
CA ASN A 35 -6.37 2.15 -5.38
C ASN A 35 -7.30 3.24 -4.82
N GLU A 36 -8.54 2.92 -4.47
CA GLU A 36 -9.49 3.87 -3.85
C GLU A 36 -8.98 4.37 -2.49
N ALA A 37 -8.49 3.46 -1.64
CA ALA A 37 -7.91 3.83 -0.35
C ALA A 37 -6.68 4.73 -0.50
N LEU A 38 -5.73 4.36 -1.37
CA LEU A 38 -4.50 5.13 -1.60
C LEU A 38 -4.76 6.48 -2.28
N ARG A 39 -5.83 6.60 -3.07
CA ARG A 39 -6.20 7.85 -3.75
C ARG A 39 -6.58 8.96 -2.77
N THR A 40 -6.97 8.61 -1.55
CA THR A 40 -7.19 9.59 -0.46
C THR A 40 -5.91 10.35 -0.08
N VAL A 41 -4.75 9.81 -0.44
CA VAL A 41 -3.42 10.35 -0.10
C VAL A 41 -2.70 10.91 -1.34
N HIS A 42 -2.74 10.20 -2.47
CA HIS A 42 -2.00 10.58 -3.67
C HIS A 42 -2.59 9.98 -4.95
N ASP A 43 -2.54 10.72 -6.07
CA ASP A 43 -3.09 10.31 -7.36
C ASP A 43 -2.33 9.11 -7.99
N ASP A 44 -1.02 9.04 -7.78
CA ASP A 44 -0.17 7.90 -8.20
C ASP A 44 -0.31 6.70 -7.25
N THR A 45 -1.53 6.16 -7.24
CA THR A 45 -1.91 4.96 -6.48
C THR A 45 -1.11 3.74 -6.90
N ALA A 46 -0.71 3.66 -8.18
CA ALA A 46 0.08 2.57 -8.71
C ALA A 46 1.50 2.54 -8.11
N ALA A 47 2.16 3.70 -7.99
CA ALA A 47 3.46 3.79 -7.33
C ALA A 47 3.36 3.44 -5.83
N LEU A 48 2.38 4.00 -5.12
CA LEU A 48 2.18 3.69 -3.70
C LEU A 48 1.96 2.18 -3.47
N ARG A 49 1.06 1.56 -4.24
CA ARG A 49 0.78 0.12 -4.15
C ARG A 49 2.03 -0.71 -4.44
N ARG A 50 2.80 -0.34 -5.47
CA ARG A 50 4.07 -1.02 -5.79
C ARG A 50 5.06 -0.95 -4.64
N TYR A 51 5.20 0.21 -4.00
CA TYR A 51 6.11 0.35 -2.86
C TYR A 51 5.61 -0.41 -1.65
N CYS A 52 4.31 -0.37 -1.31
CA CYS A 52 3.77 -1.19 -0.23
C CYS A 52 4.07 -2.68 -0.42
N VAL A 53 3.97 -3.18 -1.66
CA VAL A 53 4.31 -4.59 -1.97
C VAL A 53 5.81 -4.85 -1.89
N THR A 54 6.62 -3.94 -2.43
CA THR A 54 8.09 -4.09 -2.44
C THR A 54 8.68 -4.05 -1.03
N ASP A 55 8.12 -3.20 -0.16
CA ASP A 55 8.53 -3.05 1.23
C ASP A 55 7.88 -4.11 2.16
N GLY A 56 7.06 -5.03 1.61
CA GLY A 56 6.43 -6.10 2.37
C GLY A 56 5.32 -5.65 3.32
N LEU A 57 4.70 -4.49 3.07
CA LEU A 57 3.58 -3.95 3.85
C LEU A 57 2.21 -4.39 3.31
N LEU A 58 2.16 -4.77 2.03
CA LEU A 58 1.04 -5.48 1.42
C LEU A 58 1.58 -6.70 0.68
N VAL A 59 0.82 -7.79 0.69
CA VAL A 59 1.07 -8.93 -0.21
C VAL A 59 -0.02 -8.99 -1.26
N ARG A 60 0.35 -9.40 -2.47
CA ARG A 60 -0.51 -9.47 -3.66
C ARG A 60 -0.54 -10.91 -4.16
N GLU A 61 -1.72 -11.42 -4.53
CA GLU A 61 -1.83 -12.71 -5.24
C GLU A 61 -1.16 -12.65 -6.62
N ASN A 62 -0.75 -13.81 -7.17
CA ASN A 62 0.07 -13.81 -8.39
C ASN A 62 -0.62 -13.13 -9.59
N ASP A 63 -1.93 -13.29 -9.69
CA ASP A 63 -2.79 -12.66 -10.70
C ASP A 63 -3.04 -11.16 -10.44
N GLY A 64 -2.83 -10.70 -9.21
CA GLY A 64 -3.05 -9.32 -8.76
C GLY A 64 -4.46 -8.92 -8.47
N SER A 65 -5.37 -9.89 -8.38
CA SER A 65 -6.75 -9.63 -7.99
C SER A 65 -6.82 -9.13 -6.56
N ASP A 66 -6.04 -9.75 -5.67
CA ASP A 66 -6.18 -9.59 -4.22
C ASP A 66 -4.92 -9.06 -3.52
N TYR A 67 -5.15 -8.24 -2.50
CA TYR A 67 -4.17 -7.64 -1.61
C TYR A 67 -4.57 -7.84 -0.16
N ARG A 68 -3.59 -8.00 0.72
CA ARG A 68 -3.80 -8.07 2.18
C ARG A 68 -2.57 -7.56 2.92
N VAL A 69 -2.76 -7.14 4.17
CA VAL A 69 -1.62 -6.92 5.09
C VAL A 69 -1.04 -8.29 5.46
N PRO A 70 0.29 -8.48 5.44
CA PRO A 70 0.89 -9.75 5.82
C PRO A 70 0.62 -10.05 7.30
N GLN A 71 0.18 -11.28 7.58
CA GLN A 71 -0.23 -11.72 8.92
C GLN A 71 0.94 -12.24 9.79
N TYR A 72 2.18 -11.88 9.46
CA TYR A 72 3.36 -12.34 10.21
C TYR A 72 4.39 -11.21 10.36
N ALA A 73 4.54 -10.72 11.59
CA ALA A 73 5.78 -10.21 12.16
C ALA A 73 5.86 -10.69 13.61
#